data_AF-A0A836TRN7-F1
#
_entry.id   AF-A0A836TRN7-F1
#
_cell.length_a   1.000
_cell.length_b   1.000
_cell.length_c   1.000
_cell.angle_alpha   90.00
_cell.angle_beta   90.00
_cell.angle_gamma   90.00
#
_symmetry.space_group_name_H-M   'P 1'
#
loop_
_entity.id
_entity.type
_entity.pdbx_description
1 polymer ?
#
loop_
_entity_poly.entity_id
_entity_poly.type
_entity_poly.pdbx_seq_one_letter_code
_entity_poly.pdbx_strand_id
1 'polypeptide(L)'
;MPEPKLVPDDIAERTLMLGLCNELLGQNGLVWCRRLMVMQPTMIDPDSQPEEVRNFLTFFATKYHYDAAQAEGAAARVVSILNALSAQLAAQKTKGSKYLIGDQLTALDIYWSTAAAILDPLPHNMCPMPDNFREFYSTVGPDIEAALDTKLLAHRDFIYENYLTLPLLM
;
A
#
# COMPACT_ATOMS: atom_id res chain seq x y z
N MET A 1 -22.01 7.24 -13.53
CA MET A 1 -21.07 6.38 -12.76
C MET A 1 -19.86 6.12 -13.65
N PRO A 2 -18.67 5.88 -13.11
CA PRO A 2 -17.54 5.46 -13.94
C PRO A 2 -17.91 4.18 -14.69
N GLU A 3 -17.44 4.06 -15.93
CA GLU A 3 -17.53 2.85 -16.74
C GLU A 3 -16.11 2.29 -16.91
N PRO A 4 -15.82 1.06 -16.43
CA PRO A 4 -16.74 0.15 -15.73
C PRO A 4 -17.07 0.60 -14.30
N LYS A 5 -18.18 0.09 -13.75
CA LYS A 5 -18.50 0.25 -12.33
C LYS A 5 -17.40 -0.39 -11.46
N LEU A 6 -16.80 0.42 -10.59
CA LEU A 6 -15.75 -0.03 -9.68
C LEU A 6 -16.27 -0.69 -8.40
N VAL A 7 -17.57 -0.60 -8.14
CA VAL A 7 -18.24 -1.21 -6.97
C VAL A 7 -19.13 -2.35 -7.47
N PRO A 8 -18.93 -3.59 -7.01
CA PRO A 8 -19.77 -4.72 -7.41
C PRO A 8 -21.25 -4.52 -7.05
N ASP A 9 -22.14 -5.01 -7.92
CA ASP A 9 -23.59 -5.04 -7.66
C ASP A 9 -23.95 -6.17 -6.67
N ASP A 10 -23.22 -7.30 -6.68
CA ASP A 10 -23.36 -8.36 -5.70
C ASP A 10 -22.97 -7.88 -4.29
N ILE A 11 -23.79 -8.23 -3.29
CA ILE A 11 -23.61 -7.73 -1.92
C ILE A 11 -22.41 -8.37 -1.22
N ALA A 12 -22.11 -9.64 -1.49
CA ALA A 12 -20.98 -10.32 -0.86
C ALA A 12 -19.66 -9.79 -1.42
N GLU A 13 -19.57 -9.63 -2.74
CA GLU A 13 -18.41 -9.03 -3.41
C GLU A 13 -18.20 -7.57 -2.98
N ARG A 14 -19.26 -6.77 -2.92
CA ARG A 14 -19.18 -5.38 -2.45
C ARG A 14 -18.72 -5.26 -1.01
N THR A 15 -19.24 -6.13 -0.12
CA THR A 15 -18.85 -6.12 1.30
C THR A 15 -17.39 -6.52 1.45
N LEU A 16 -16.94 -7.55 0.73
CA LEU A 16 -15.55 -7.98 0.71
C LEU A 16 -14.63 -6.86 0.18
N MET A 17 -15.03 -6.19 -0.90
CA MET A 17 -14.29 -5.08 -1.49
C MET A 17 -14.09 -3.96 -0.47
N LEU A 18 -15.18 -3.49 0.16
CA LEU A 18 -15.11 -2.42 1.16
C LEU A 18 -14.27 -2.83 2.37
N GLY A 19 -14.38 -4.08 2.83
CA GLY A 19 -13.56 -4.62 3.89
C GLY A 19 -12.06 -4.55 3.55
N LEU A 20 -11.66 -5.10 2.41
CA LEU A 20 -10.25 -5.10 1.99
C LEU A 20 -9.73 -3.68 1.66
N CYS A 21 -10.58 -2.80 1.13
CA CYS A 21 -10.24 -1.39 0.95
C CYS A 21 -9.97 -0.70 2.29
N ASN A 22 -10.75 -1.02 3.33
CA ASN A 22 -10.51 -0.53 4.68
C ASN A 22 -9.19 -1.07 5.26
N GLU A 23 -8.86 -2.33 5.00
CA GLU A 23 -7.56 -2.91 5.40
C GLU A 23 -6.37 -2.17 4.74
N LEU A 24 -6.55 -1.62 3.53
CA LEU A 24 -5.52 -0.84 2.85
C LEU A 24 -5.44 0.62 3.32
N LEU A 25 -6.58 1.31 3.33
CA LEU A 25 -6.65 2.78 3.41
C LEU A 25 -7.30 3.30 4.70
N GLY A 26 -7.87 2.41 5.52
CA GLY A 26 -8.52 2.75 6.78
C GLY A 26 -7.53 3.08 7.89
N GLN A 27 -8.07 3.49 9.04
CA GLN A 27 -7.28 3.64 10.25
C GLN A 27 -6.68 2.28 10.65
N ASN A 28 -5.38 2.27 10.99
CA ASN A 28 -4.63 1.03 11.24
C ASN A 28 -4.62 0.04 10.04
N GLY A 29 -4.88 0.56 8.82
CA GLY A 29 -4.66 -0.15 7.58
C GLY A 29 -3.23 0.01 7.06
N LEU A 30 -2.92 -0.57 5.92
CA LEU A 30 -1.57 -0.64 5.35
C LEU A 30 -0.90 0.74 5.25
N VAL A 31 -1.57 1.71 4.63
CA VAL A 31 -1.01 3.06 4.43
C VAL A 31 -0.80 3.79 5.76
N TRP A 32 -1.70 3.59 6.73
CA TRP A 32 -1.57 4.13 8.07
C TRP A 32 -0.35 3.55 8.80
N CYS A 33 -0.23 2.22 8.82
CA CYS A 33 0.87 1.52 9.44
C CYS A 33 2.20 1.91 8.80
N ARG A 34 2.27 1.99 7.47
CA ARG A 34 3.51 2.40 6.81
C ARG A 34 3.93 3.81 7.18
N ARG A 35 2.97 4.73 7.33
CA ARG A 35 3.26 6.09 7.81
C ARG A 35 3.92 6.07 9.19
N LEU A 36 3.39 5.27 10.12
CA LEU A 36 3.98 5.11 11.45
C LEU A 36 5.41 4.56 11.37
N MET A 37 5.64 3.55 10.51
CA MET A 37 6.96 2.96 10.31
C MET A 37 7.99 3.95 9.77
N VAL A 38 7.61 4.88 8.87
CA VAL A 38 8.52 5.94 8.39
C VAL A 38 8.96 6.87 9.51
N MET A 39 8.05 7.19 10.44
CA MET A 39 8.32 8.13 11.53
C MET A 39 9.06 7.47 12.70
N GLN A 40 8.80 6.18 12.95
CA GLN A 40 9.22 5.48 14.15
C GLN A 40 10.73 5.51 14.46
N PRO A 41 11.65 5.30 13.50
CA PRO A 41 13.09 5.35 13.79
C PRO A 41 13.51 6.69 14.41
N THR A 42 13.03 7.81 13.85
CA THR A 42 13.32 9.16 14.35
C THR A 42 12.64 9.45 15.69
N MET A 43 11.47 8.86 15.94
CA MET A 43 10.77 9.04 17.22
C MET A 43 11.43 8.26 18.37
N ILE A 44 12.10 7.14 18.06
CA ILE A 44 12.85 6.33 19.04
C ILE A 44 14.25 6.91 19.26
N ASP A 45 14.93 7.27 18.17
CA ASP A 45 16.28 7.84 18.19
C ASP A 45 16.30 9.12 17.33
N PRO A 46 16.20 10.30 17.96
CA PRO A 46 16.26 11.57 17.25
C PRO A 46 17.59 11.81 16.52
N ASP A 47 18.68 11.11 16.85
CA ASP A 47 19.96 11.28 16.16
C ASP A 47 20.15 10.29 15.00
N SER A 48 19.14 9.43 14.74
CA SER A 48 19.14 8.46 13.64
C SER A 48 19.07 9.07 12.24
N GLN A 49 18.76 10.37 12.12
CA GLN A 49 18.55 11.06 10.86
C GLN A 49 19.25 12.42 10.83
N PRO A 50 19.69 12.89 9.64
CA PRO A 50 20.14 14.26 9.46
C PRO A 50 19.09 15.29 9.94
N GLU A 51 19.55 16.45 10.40
CA GLU A 51 18.68 17.46 11.03
C GLU A 51 17.46 17.85 10.18
N GLU A 52 17.64 18.04 8.88
CA GLU A 52 16.55 18.41 7.96
C GLU A 52 15.47 17.32 7.88
N VAL A 53 15.89 16.05 7.79
CA VAL A 53 14.99 14.88 7.74
C VAL A 53 14.28 14.73 9.08
N ARG A 54 15.00 14.87 10.19
CA ARG A 54 14.42 14.83 11.54
C ARG A 54 13.36 15.90 11.74
N ASN A 55 13.63 17.13 11.32
CA ASN A 55 12.69 18.24 11.47
C ASN A 55 11.40 17.96 10.69
N PHE A 56 11.53 17.45 9.46
CA PHE A 56 10.39 17.01 8.66
C PHE A 56 9.60 15.88 9.34
N LEU A 57 10.26 14.81 9.77
CA LEU A 57 9.60 13.64 10.38
C LEU A 57 8.97 13.97 11.75
N THR A 58 9.58 14.87 12.52
CA THR A 58 9.01 15.35 13.81
C THR A 58 7.75 16.19 13.59
N PHE A 59 7.78 17.09 12.61
CA PHE A 59 6.59 17.81 12.18
C PHE A 59 5.49 16.86 11.71
N PHE A 60 5.86 15.86 10.90
CA PHE A 60 4.93 14.88 10.34
C PHE A 60 4.30 14.01 11.45
N ALA A 61 5.10 13.54 12.41
CA ALA A 61 4.65 12.80 13.59
C ALA A 61 3.66 13.61 14.44
N THR A 62 3.91 14.92 14.60
CA THR A 62 3.00 15.82 15.31
C THR A 62 1.69 15.99 14.54
N LYS A 63 1.76 16.28 13.23
CA LYS A 63 0.60 16.53 12.37
C LYS A 63 -0.31 15.30 12.25
N TYR A 64 0.27 14.11 12.20
CA TYR A 64 -0.47 12.85 11.98
C TYR A 64 -0.65 12.02 13.25
N HIS A 65 -0.40 12.62 14.43
CA HIS A 65 -0.60 11.99 15.74
C HIS A 65 0.10 10.63 15.86
N TYR A 66 1.43 10.66 15.80
CA TYR A 66 2.24 9.46 16.05
C TYR A 66 1.88 8.82 17.41
N ASP A 67 1.77 7.50 17.40
CA ASP A 67 1.50 6.66 18.56
C ASP A 67 2.53 5.52 18.55
N ALA A 68 3.36 5.45 19.61
CA ALA A 68 4.43 4.48 19.72
C ALA A 68 3.91 3.03 19.83
N ALA A 69 2.79 2.82 20.52
CA ALA A 69 2.20 1.49 20.69
C ALA A 69 1.64 0.96 19.37
N GLN A 70 1.03 1.84 18.56
CA GLN A 70 0.59 1.48 17.21
C GLN A 70 1.77 1.23 16.25
N ALA A 71 2.85 2.02 16.39
CA ALA A 71 4.03 1.89 15.55
C ALA A 71 4.74 0.54 15.77
N GLU A 72 4.87 0.08 17.02
CA GLU A 72 5.48 -1.20 17.37
C GLU A 72 4.81 -2.40 16.66
N GLY A 73 3.48 -2.38 16.53
CA GLY A 73 2.70 -3.42 15.84
C GLY A 73 2.54 -3.23 14.32
N ALA A 74 3.04 -2.13 13.76
CA ALA A 74 2.70 -1.72 12.40
C ALA A 74 3.19 -2.70 11.32
N ALA A 75 4.41 -3.22 11.44
CA ALA A 75 4.97 -4.16 10.46
C ALA A 75 4.17 -5.46 10.39
N ALA A 76 3.86 -6.06 11.55
CA ALA A 76 3.05 -7.27 11.64
C ALA A 76 1.64 -7.06 11.05
N ARG A 77 1.07 -5.86 11.26
CA ARG A 77 -0.23 -5.50 10.67
C ARG A 77 -0.16 -5.45 9.15
N VAL A 78 0.86 -4.82 8.56
CA VAL A 78 1.07 -4.78 7.10
C VAL A 78 1.23 -6.20 6.55
N VAL A 79 2.04 -7.05 7.17
CA VAL A 79 2.23 -8.46 6.78
C VAL A 79 0.90 -9.22 6.74
N SER A 80 0.06 -9.05 7.77
CA SER A 80 -1.27 -9.68 7.81
C SER A 80 -2.16 -9.26 6.64
N ILE A 81 -2.14 -7.97 6.28
CA ILE A 81 -2.93 -7.42 5.17
C ILE A 81 -2.41 -7.94 3.82
N LEU A 82 -1.10 -7.95 3.62
CA LEU A 82 -0.48 -8.47 2.39
C LEU A 82 -0.80 -9.95 2.19
N ASN A 83 -0.72 -10.76 3.25
CA ASN A 83 -1.07 -12.18 3.19
C ASN A 83 -2.56 -12.39 2.84
N ALA A 84 -3.46 -11.57 3.39
CA ALA A 84 -4.88 -11.63 3.07
C ALA A 84 -5.15 -11.29 1.59
N LEU A 85 -4.50 -10.25 1.05
CA LEU A 85 -4.62 -9.89 -0.37
C LEU A 85 -4.01 -10.95 -1.29
N SER A 86 -2.86 -11.51 -0.94
CA SER A 86 -2.23 -12.62 -1.69
C SER A 86 -3.15 -13.83 -1.76
N ALA A 87 -3.77 -14.21 -0.62
CA ALA A 87 -4.73 -15.30 -0.57
C ALA A 87 -5.97 -15.00 -1.41
N GLN A 88 -6.50 -13.78 -1.35
CA GLN A 88 -7.64 -13.35 -2.16
C GLN A 88 -7.32 -13.41 -3.66
N LEU A 89 -6.19 -12.86 -4.09
CA LEU A 89 -5.76 -12.90 -5.49
C LEU A 89 -5.58 -14.35 -5.97
N ALA A 90 -4.99 -15.22 -5.16
CA ALA A 90 -4.86 -16.63 -5.47
C ALA A 90 -6.23 -17.31 -5.64
N ALA A 91 -7.19 -17.03 -4.76
CA ALA A 91 -8.55 -17.56 -4.83
C ALA A 91 -9.34 -17.07 -6.06
N GLN A 92 -9.07 -15.85 -6.55
CA GLN A 92 -9.65 -15.38 -7.81
C GLN A 92 -9.01 -16.04 -9.03
N LYS A 93 -7.68 -16.27 -8.99
CA LYS A 93 -6.96 -16.97 -10.05
C LYS A 93 -7.43 -18.41 -10.24
N THR A 94 -7.78 -19.13 -9.16
CA THR A 94 -8.36 -20.50 -9.29
C THR A 94 -9.73 -20.50 -9.98
N LYS A 95 -10.45 -19.37 -9.95
CA LYS A 95 -11.70 -19.15 -10.69
C LYS A 95 -11.49 -18.59 -12.09
N GLY A 96 -10.24 -18.40 -12.52
CA GLY A 96 -9.89 -17.83 -13.83
C GLY A 96 -9.93 -16.31 -13.89
N SER A 97 -10.13 -15.61 -12.76
CA SER A 97 -10.12 -14.14 -12.72
C SER A 97 -8.70 -13.57 -12.55
N LYS A 98 -8.50 -12.39 -13.13
CA LYS A 98 -7.27 -11.58 -13.02
C LYS A 98 -7.36 -10.48 -11.96
N TYR A 99 -8.56 -10.21 -11.45
CA TYR A 99 -8.85 -9.13 -10.49
C TYR A 99 -8.90 -9.66 -9.06
N LEU A 100 -8.87 -8.75 -8.09
CA LEU A 100 -8.97 -9.11 -6.67
C LEU A 100 -10.39 -9.53 -6.28
N ILE A 101 -11.42 -9.10 -7.01
CA ILE A 101 -12.83 -9.46 -6.79
C ILE A 101 -13.55 -9.57 -8.14
N GLY A 102 -14.41 -10.57 -8.28
CA GLY A 102 -15.20 -10.76 -9.51
C GLY A 102 -14.32 -11.00 -10.74
N ASP A 103 -14.82 -10.64 -11.92
CA ASP A 103 -14.16 -10.81 -13.22
C ASP A 103 -13.89 -9.48 -13.95
N GLN A 104 -14.03 -8.35 -13.24
CA GLN A 104 -13.81 -7.00 -13.76
C GLN A 104 -13.06 -6.12 -12.76
N LEU A 105 -12.57 -4.97 -13.25
CA LEU A 105 -11.90 -3.98 -12.41
C LEU A 105 -12.80 -3.47 -11.29
N THR A 106 -12.27 -3.46 -10.07
CA THR A 106 -12.91 -2.87 -8.90
C THR A 106 -12.06 -1.76 -8.29
N ALA A 107 -12.63 -1.01 -7.33
CA ALA A 107 -11.89 -0.02 -6.56
C ALA A 107 -10.71 -0.65 -5.79
N LEU A 108 -10.85 -1.92 -5.38
CA LEU A 108 -9.81 -2.62 -4.63
C LEU A 108 -8.53 -2.82 -5.45
N ASP A 109 -8.66 -3.13 -6.74
CA ASP A 109 -7.52 -3.30 -7.65
C ASP A 109 -6.71 -2.00 -7.78
N ILE A 110 -7.41 -0.87 -7.92
CA ILE A 110 -6.80 0.47 -8.00
C ILE A 110 -6.16 0.85 -6.66
N TYR A 111 -6.87 0.65 -5.55
CA TYR A 111 -6.38 1.01 -4.23
C TYR A 111 -5.17 0.18 -3.80
N TRP A 112 -5.17 -1.13 -4.09
CA TRP A 112 -3.97 -1.94 -3.91
C TRP A 112 -2.81 -1.41 -4.77
N SER A 113 -3.05 -1.20 -6.06
CA SER A 113 -1.98 -0.83 -7.00
C SER A 113 -1.33 0.51 -6.65
N THR A 114 -2.11 1.45 -6.13
CA THR A 114 -1.62 2.74 -5.65
C THR A 114 -0.96 2.63 -4.26
N ALA A 115 -1.54 1.86 -3.33
CA ALA A 115 -0.95 1.61 -2.02
C ALA A 115 0.37 0.82 -2.11
N ALA A 116 0.57 -0.02 -3.12
CA ALA A 116 1.81 -0.73 -3.33
C ALA A 116 3.01 0.21 -3.55
N ALA A 117 2.78 1.45 -4.02
CA ALA A 117 3.86 2.40 -4.28
C ALA A 117 4.65 2.83 -3.04
N ILE A 118 4.05 2.74 -1.84
CA ILE A 118 4.72 3.04 -0.56
C ILE A 118 5.46 1.83 0.04
N LEU A 119 5.51 0.71 -0.70
CA LEU A 119 6.23 -0.51 -0.37
C LEU A 119 7.27 -0.85 -1.43
N ASP A 120 6.87 -0.75 -2.70
CA ASP A 120 7.68 -0.98 -3.89
C ASP A 120 7.25 0.04 -4.96
N PRO A 121 7.89 1.23 -5.00
CA PRO A 121 7.54 2.25 -5.97
C PRO A 121 7.92 1.81 -7.39
N LEU A 122 7.07 2.14 -8.38
CA LEU A 122 7.36 1.91 -9.80
C LEU A 122 8.75 2.49 -10.19
N PRO A 123 9.41 1.95 -11.23
CA PRO A 123 10.69 2.46 -11.72
C PRO A 123 10.67 3.98 -11.96
N HIS A 124 11.82 4.64 -11.81
CA HIS A 124 11.90 6.11 -11.82
C HIS A 124 11.37 6.75 -13.12
N ASN A 125 11.52 6.09 -14.26
CA ASN A 125 10.96 6.57 -15.54
C ASN A 125 9.42 6.52 -15.59
N MET A 126 8.78 5.69 -14.76
CA MET A 126 7.33 5.57 -14.65
C MET A 126 6.77 6.36 -13.46
N CYS A 127 7.55 6.53 -12.39
CA CYS A 127 7.21 7.33 -11.22
C CYS A 127 8.42 8.17 -10.77
N PRO A 128 8.65 9.33 -11.41
CA PRO A 128 9.74 10.22 -11.07
C PRO A 128 9.54 10.78 -9.65
N MET A 129 10.53 10.58 -8.78
CA MET A 129 10.54 11.15 -7.43
C MET A 129 11.99 11.33 -6.95
N PRO A 130 12.24 12.24 -5.99
CA PRO A 130 13.55 12.37 -5.36
C PRO A 130 14.01 11.08 -4.66
N ASP A 131 15.32 10.82 -4.64
CA ASP A 131 15.89 9.57 -4.14
C ASP A 131 15.57 9.30 -2.66
N ASN A 132 15.57 10.33 -1.82
CA ASN A 132 15.23 10.19 -0.40
C ASN A 132 13.78 9.73 -0.18
N PHE A 133 12.83 10.18 -1.00
CA PHE A 133 11.44 9.69 -0.93
C PHE A 133 11.33 8.24 -1.40
N ARG A 134 12.07 7.87 -2.45
CA ARG A 134 12.12 6.50 -2.94
C ARG A 134 12.69 5.56 -1.87
N GLU A 135 13.76 5.97 -1.19
CA GLU A 135 14.34 5.22 -0.07
C GLU A 135 13.33 5.00 1.05
N PHE A 136 12.58 6.03 1.48
CA PHE A 136 11.55 5.87 2.51
C PHE A 136 10.46 4.86 2.14
N TYR A 137 10.11 4.74 0.86
CA TYR A 137 9.10 3.78 0.38
C TYR A 137 9.66 2.37 0.17
N SER A 138 10.91 2.24 -0.26
CA SER A 138 11.53 0.94 -0.50
C SER A 138 12.08 0.28 0.77
N THR A 139 12.44 1.02 1.81
CA THR A 139 12.91 0.45 3.08
C THR A 139 11.71 0.02 3.95
N VAL A 140 11.23 -1.21 3.74
CA VAL A 140 10.06 -1.78 4.45
C VAL A 140 10.44 -2.81 5.53
N GLY A 141 11.66 -3.36 5.49
CA GLY A 141 12.14 -4.38 6.41
C GLY A 141 11.82 -5.82 5.96
N PRO A 142 12.55 -6.81 6.50
CA PRO A 142 12.58 -8.17 5.94
C PRO A 142 11.23 -8.90 5.99
N ASP A 143 10.42 -8.67 7.04
CA ASP A 143 9.13 -9.34 7.18
C ASP A 143 8.13 -8.90 6.11
N ILE A 144 8.12 -7.60 5.78
CA ILE A 144 7.27 -7.06 4.72
C ILE A 144 7.81 -7.46 3.35
N GLU A 145 9.13 -7.42 3.14
CA GLU A 145 9.77 -7.92 1.91
C GLU A 145 9.38 -9.38 1.64
N ALA A 146 9.40 -10.23 2.67
CA ALA A 146 9.00 -11.62 2.55
C ALA A 146 7.49 -11.81 2.28
N ALA A 147 6.65 -10.94 2.81
CA ALA A 147 5.19 -10.98 2.61
C ALA A 147 4.72 -10.37 1.28
N LEU A 148 5.57 -9.59 0.61
CA LEU A 148 5.24 -8.91 -0.64
C LEU A 148 5.30 -9.89 -1.82
N ASP A 149 4.20 -10.63 -2.03
CA ASP A 149 4.09 -11.62 -3.11
C ASP A 149 4.30 -10.96 -4.47
N THR A 150 5.24 -11.50 -5.25
CA THR A 150 5.51 -11.07 -6.63
C THR A 150 4.27 -11.15 -7.52
N LYS A 151 3.29 -12.01 -7.20
CA LYS A 151 2.00 -12.06 -7.89
C LYS A 151 1.12 -10.83 -7.63
N LEU A 152 1.19 -10.23 -6.44
CA LEU A 152 0.49 -8.99 -6.13
C LEU A 152 1.15 -7.80 -6.84
N LEU A 153 2.48 -7.78 -6.93
CA LEU A 153 3.22 -6.77 -7.71
C LEU A 153 2.92 -6.91 -9.21
N ALA A 154 2.89 -8.13 -9.74
CA ALA A 154 2.49 -8.35 -11.13
C ALA A 154 1.04 -7.92 -11.39
N HIS A 155 0.14 -8.07 -10.41
CA HIS A 155 -1.21 -7.53 -10.51
C HIS A 155 -1.21 -5.99 -10.47
N ARG A 156 -0.41 -5.35 -9.60
CA ARG A 156 -0.21 -3.89 -9.62
C ARG A 156 0.22 -3.41 -11.01
N ASP A 157 1.22 -4.07 -11.60
CA ASP A 157 1.76 -3.68 -12.90
C ASP A 157 0.71 -3.82 -14.00
N PHE A 158 -0.06 -4.92 -13.99
CA PHE A 158 -1.22 -5.11 -14.86
C PHE A 158 -2.23 -3.97 -14.74
N ILE A 159 -2.54 -3.51 -13.51
CA ILE A 159 -3.49 -2.41 -13.31
C ILE A 159 -2.94 -1.08 -13.85
N TYR A 160 -1.66 -0.77 -13.61
CA TYR A 160 -1.06 0.43 -14.17
C TYR A 160 -1.03 0.42 -15.70
N GLU A 161 -0.63 -0.70 -16.30
CA GLU A 161 -0.52 -0.82 -17.76
C GLU A 161 -1.88 -0.67 -18.47
N ASN A 162 -2.97 -1.16 -17.85
CA ASN A 162 -4.27 -1.25 -18.51
C ASN A 162 -5.26 -0.16 -18.10
N TYR A 163 -5.12 0.44 -16.92
CA TYR A 163 -6.15 1.32 -16.34
C TYR A 163 -5.66 2.65 -15.79
N LEU A 164 -4.35 2.82 -15.54
CA LEU A 164 -3.81 4.05 -14.96
C LEU A 164 -2.86 4.74 -15.95
N THR A 165 -2.82 6.07 -15.91
CA THR A 165 -1.94 6.83 -16.80
C THR A 165 -0.49 6.78 -16.29
N LEU A 166 0.44 6.50 -17.20
CA LEU A 166 1.88 6.54 -16.96
C LEU A 166 2.57 7.48 -17.98
N PRO A 167 3.70 8.13 -17.61
CA PRO A 167 4.28 8.16 -16.27
C PRO A 167 3.38 8.92 -15.28
N LEU A 168 3.52 8.62 -13.98
CA LEU A 168 2.92 9.40 -12.91
C LEU A 168 3.62 10.76 -12.86
N LEU A 169 3.01 11.76 -13.50
CA LEU A 169 3.49 13.14 -13.45
C LEU A 169 2.82 13.84 -12.26
N MET A 170 3.64 14.45 -11.40
CA MET A 170 3.18 15.38 -10.36
C MET A 170 3.00 16.79 -10.91
#